data_AF-A0A133US44-F1
#
_entry.id   AF-A0A133US44-F1
#
_cell.length_a   1.000
_cell.length_b   1.000
_cell.length_c   1.000
_cell.angle_alpha   90.00
_cell.angle_beta   90.00
_cell.angle_gamma   90.00
#
_symmetry.space_group_name_H-M   'P 1'
#
loop_
_entity.id
_entity.type
_entity.pdbx_description
1 polymer ?
#
loop_
_entity_poly.entity_id
_entity_poly.type
_entity_poly.pdbx_seq_one_letter_code
_entity_poly.pdbx_strand_id
1 'polypeptide(L)'
;MLYFRDEEISFADLSSDLGINRSGAWKRWKKGYDKVIESFFTLELAVYGGILDPKATKHFVEDLKDYLKLAHREGDKKAIQKRLERRMTEMEKQDVDR
;
A
#
# COMPACT_ATOMS: atom_id res chain seq x y z
N MET A 1 5.46 17.51 -3.89
CA MET A 1 4.93 16.83 -5.09
C MET A 1 4.16 15.60 -4.69
N LEU A 2 3.17 15.18 -5.49
CA LEU A 2 2.57 13.86 -5.37
C LEU A 2 3.30 12.92 -6.33
N TYR A 3 4.04 11.97 -5.77
CA TYR A 3 4.68 10.92 -6.56
C TYR A 3 3.70 9.77 -6.73
N PHE A 4 3.15 9.63 -7.93
CA PHE A 4 2.53 8.40 -8.37
C PHE A 4 3.12 8.04 -9.73
N ARG A 5 3.94 6.97 -9.74
CA ARG A 5 4.31 6.19 -10.92
C ARG A 5 4.94 7.00 -12.05
N ASP A 6 6.26 7.18 -12.02
CA ASP A 6 7.10 7.78 -13.07
C ASP A 6 6.72 9.19 -13.59
N GLU A 7 5.61 9.78 -13.12
CA GLU A 7 5.17 11.13 -13.46
C GLU A 7 4.90 11.93 -12.19
N GLU A 8 5.42 13.16 -12.13
CA GLU A 8 5.02 14.12 -11.09
C GLU A 8 3.60 14.60 -11.39
N ILE A 9 2.61 14.01 -10.70
CA ILE A 9 1.23 14.49 -10.79
C ILE A 9 1.10 15.76 -9.95
N SER A 10 0.70 16.86 -10.59
CA SER A 10 0.43 18.11 -9.88
C SER A 10 -0.96 18.09 -9.25
N PHE A 11 -1.18 18.93 -8.24
CA PHE A 11 -2.54 19.12 -7.70
C PHE A 11 -3.49 19.76 -8.73
N ALA A 12 -2.98 20.37 -9.80
CA ALA A 12 -3.81 20.89 -10.88
C ALA A 12 -4.38 19.72 -11.72
N ASP A 13 -3.54 18.76 -12.08
CA ASP A 13 -3.94 17.56 -12.82
C ASP A 13 -4.94 16.75 -11.99
N LEU A 14 -4.62 16.51 -10.71
CA LEU A 14 -5.51 15.83 -9.78
C LEU A 14 -6.86 16.57 -9.63
N SER A 15 -6.86 17.90 -9.64
CA SER A 15 -8.09 18.69 -9.54
C SER A 15 -8.96 18.60 -10.80
N SER A 16 -8.31 18.55 -11.97
CA SER A 16 -8.95 18.35 -13.27
C SER A 16 -9.61 16.97 -13.35
N ASP A 17 -8.85 15.91 -13.03
CA ASP A 17 -9.33 14.52 -13.08
C ASP A 17 -10.51 14.28 -12.12
N LEU A 18 -10.45 14.90 -10.95
CA LEU A 18 -11.49 14.75 -9.93
C LEU A 18 -12.67 15.72 -10.11
N GLY A 19 -12.61 16.67 -11.05
CA GLY A 19 -13.65 17.69 -11.25
C GLY A 19 -13.87 18.58 -10.03
N ILE A 20 -12.81 18.90 -9.29
CA ILE A 20 -12.86 19.72 -8.06
C ILE A 20 -11.83 20.84 -8.10
N ASN A 21 -11.95 21.82 -7.20
CA ASN A 21 -10.90 22.84 -7.09
C ASN A 21 -9.62 22.26 -6.46
N ARG A 22 -8.49 22.92 -6.73
CA ARG A 22 -7.15 22.55 -6.24
C ARG A 22 -7.08 22.38 -4.70
N SER A 23 -7.77 23.24 -3.95
CA SER A 23 -7.82 23.13 -2.48
C SER A 23 -8.53 21.85 -2.02
N GLY A 24 -9.61 21.47 -2.70
CA GLY A 24 -10.35 20.23 -2.49
C GLY A 24 -9.51 19.01 -2.84
N ALA A 25 -8.74 19.06 -3.94
CA ALA A 25 -7.81 18.00 -4.33
C ALA A 25 -6.71 17.79 -3.28
N TRP A 26 -6.11 18.88 -2.78
CA TRP A 26 -5.13 18.82 -1.70
C TRP A 26 -5.72 18.24 -0.41
N LYS A 27 -6.90 18.69 0.03
CA LYS A 27 -7.56 18.17 1.25
C LYS A 27 -7.83 16.68 1.16
N ARG A 28 -8.33 16.21 0.01
CA ARG A 28 -8.60 14.79 -0.22
C ARG A 28 -7.32 13.96 -0.22
N TRP A 29 -6.29 14.43 -0.90
CA TRP A 29 -4.98 13.76 -0.89
C TRP A 29 -4.41 13.69 0.52
N LYS A 30 -4.38 14.81 1.25
CA LYS A 30 -3.85 14.90 2.60
C LYS A 30 -4.57 13.95 3.54
N LYS A 31 -5.90 13.91 3.50
CA LYS A 31 -6.72 12.97 4.27
C LYS A 31 -6.38 11.50 3.96
N GLY A 32 -6.18 11.17 2.68
CA GLY A 32 -5.79 9.81 2.28
C GLY A 32 -4.40 9.43 2.78
N TYR A 33 -3.43 10.34 2.62
CA TYR A 33 -2.07 10.16 3.12
C TYR A 33 -2.04 9.96 4.63
N ASP A 34 -2.73 10.82 5.40
CA ASP A 34 -2.77 10.72 6.85
C ASP A 34 -3.37 9.38 7.31
N LYS A 35 -4.40 8.87 6.60
CA LYS A 35 -4.97 7.54 6.87
C LYS A 35 -4.02 6.39 6.61
N VAL A 36 -3.20 6.46 5.56
CA VAL A 36 -2.16 5.46 5.28
C VAL A 36 -1.13 5.45 6.41
N ILE A 37 -0.68 6.62 6.86
CA ILE A 37 0.28 6.76 7.95
C ILE A 37 -0.29 6.24 9.28
N GLU A 38 -1.53 6.60 9.62
CA GLU A 38 -2.23 6.07 10.81
C GLU A 38 -2.34 4.54 10.78
N SER A 39 -2.63 3.97 9.61
CA SER A 39 -2.75 2.52 9.44
C SER A 39 -1.41 1.82 9.63
N PHE A 40 -0.31 2.43 9.16
CA PHE A 40 1.04 1.93 9.40
C PHE A 40 1.37 1.88 10.90
N PHE A 41 1.12 2.96 11.65
CA PHE A 41 1.35 2.95 13.11
C PHE A 41 0.49 1.93 13.84
N THR A 42 -0.73 1.69 13.36
CA THR A 42 -1.60 0.63 13.91
C THR A 42 -0.99 -0.76 13.70
N LEU A 43 -0.46 -1.04 12.51
CA LEU A 43 0.24 -2.30 12.22
C LEU A 43 1.51 -2.45 13.06
N GLU A 44 2.31 -1.39 13.19
CA GLU A 44 3.51 -1.36 14.03
C GLU A 44 3.20 -1.75 15.48
N LEU A 45 2.18 -1.11 16.08
CA LEU A 45 1.75 -1.42 17.44
C LEU A 45 1.23 -2.86 17.57
N ALA A 46 0.49 -3.36 16.58
CA ALA A 46 0.00 -4.73 16.59
C ALA A 46 1.15 -5.76 16.53
N VAL A 47 2.23 -5.46 15.80
CA VAL A 47 3.45 -6.27 15.77
C VAL A 47 4.16 -6.24 17.12
N TYR A 48 4.45 -5.04 17.65
CA TYR A 48 5.14 -4.92 18.94
C TYR A 48 4.36 -5.51 20.11
N GLY A 49 3.04 -5.36 20.10
CA GLY A 49 2.15 -5.90 21.12
C GLY A 49 1.91 -7.42 21.01
N GLY A 50 2.46 -8.09 20.00
CA GLY A 50 2.25 -9.52 19.76
C GLY A 50 0.82 -9.88 19.35
N ILE A 51 0.01 -8.89 18.94
CA ILE A 51 -1.35 -9.08 18.45
C ILE A 51 -1.33 -9.71 17.06
N LEU A 52 -0.39 -9.27 16.22
CA LEU A 52 -0.24 -9.78 14.87
C LEU A 52 0.71 -10.97 14.83
N ASP A 53 0.29 -12.02 14.14
CA ASP A 53 1.10 -13.24 13.95
C ASP A 53 2.43 -12.93 13.23
N PRO A 54 3.58 -13.46 13.70
CA PRO A 54 4.88 -13.21 13.08
C PRO A 54 4.96 -13.64 11.61
N LYS A 55 4.23 -14.69 11.21
CA LYS A 55 4.19 -15.14 9.82
C LYS A 55 3.40 -14.14 8.96
N ALA A 56 2.24 -13.69 9.43
CA ALA A 56 1.46 -12.64 8.76
C ALA A 56 2.28 -11.34 8.60
N THR A 57 3.01 -10.95 9.64
CA THR A 57 3.93 -9.81 9.62
C THR A 57 4.99 -9.97 8.51
N LYS A 58 5.58 -11.16 8.39
CA LYS A 58 6.56 -11.46 7.33
C LYS A 58 5.92 -11.38 5.93
N HIS A 59 4.68 -11.82 5.76
CA HIS A 59 3.97 -11.69 4.49
C HIS A 59 3.79 -10.22 4.10
N PHE A 60 3.35 -9.37 5.03
CA PHE A 60 3.20 -7.92 4.77
C PHE A 60 4.52 -7.26 4.36
N VAL A 61 5.63 -7.59 5.02
CA VAL A 61 6.95 -7.04 4.66
C VAL A 61 7.36 -7.47 3.25
N GLU A 62 7.16 -8.74 2.88
CA GLU A 62 7.49 -9.24 1.55
C GLU A 62 6.57 -8.65 0.46
N ASP A 63 5.28 -8.44 0.77
CA ASP A 63 4.34 -7.76 -0.13
C ASP A 63 4.77 -6.30 -0.35
N LEU A 64 5.12 -5.56 0.70
CA LEU A 64 5.60 -4.19 0.58
C LEU A 64 6.88 -4.08 -0.27
N LYS A 65 7.82 -5.02 -0.14
CA LYS A 65 9.01 -5.09 -1.01
C LYS A 65 8.63 -5.33 -2.47
N ASP A 66 7.68 -6.23 -2.73
CA ASP A 66 7.21 -6.52 -4.09
C ASP A 66 6.43 -5.34 -4.68
N TYR A 67 5.62 -4.62 -3.90
CA TYR A 67 4.99 -3.36 -4.32
C TYR A 67 6.00 -2.26 -4.63
N LEU A 68 7.07 -2.16 -3.84
CA LEU A 68 8.15 -1.20 -4.08
C LEU A 68 8.86 -1.49 -5.42
N LYS A 69 9.15 -2.76 -5.71
CA LYS A 69 9.68 -3.18 -7.01
C LYS A 69 8.75 -2.80 -8.17
N LEU A 70 7.44 -3.04 -8.02
CA LEU A 70 6.44 -2.63 -9.01
C LEU A 70 6.42 -1.11 -9.22
N ALA A 71 6.55 -0.33 -8.15
CA ALA A 71 6.58 1.12 -8.20
C ALA A 71 7.81 1.65 -8.95
N HIS A 72 8.97 1.01 -8.77
CA HIS A 72 10.22 1.33 -9.46
C HIS A 72 10.37 0.66 -10.84
N ARG A 73 9.34 -0.07 -11.31
CA ARG A 73 9.39 -0.86 -12.56
C ARG A 73 10.55 -1.87 -12.59
N GLU A 74 10.94 -2.37 -11.41
CA GLU A 74 12.00 -3.34 -11.25
C GLU A 74 11.47 -4.78 -11.26
N GLY A 75 12.15 -5.66 -12.01
CA GLY A 75 11.84 -7.08 -12.09
C GLY A 75 10.66 -7.45 -12.98
N ASP A 76 10.37 -8.75 -13.06
CA ASP A 76 9.24 -9.25 -13.85
C ASP A 76 7.91 -9.04 -13.11
N LYS A 77 7.08 -8.15 -13.67
CA LYS A 77 5.74 -7.83 -13.20
C LYS A 77 4.86 -9.08 -13.01
N LYS A 78 4.88 -10.04 -13.95
CA LYS A 78 4.04 -11.25 -13.85
C LYS A 78 4.51 -12.13 -12.69
N ALA A 79 5.83 -12.30 -12.55
CA ALA A 79 6.39 -13.03 -11.43
C ALA A 79 6.08 -12.37 -10.08
N ILE A 80 6.14 -11.03 -9.99
CA ILE A 80 5.76 -10.29 -8.79
C ILE A 80 4.27 -10.50 -8.46
N GLN A 81 3.39 -10.33 -9.44
CA GLN A 81 1.94 -10.55 -9.26
C GLN A 81 1.64 -11.96 -8.74
N LYS A 82 2.25 -12.99 -9.34
CA LYS A 82 2.06 -14.39 -8.91
C LYS A 82 2.51 -14.62 -7.47
N ARG A 83 3.58 -13.95 -7.00
CA ARG A 83 4.04 -14.06 -5.61
C ARG A 83 3.07 -13.38 -4.63
N LEU A 84 2.54 -12.21 -4.99
CA LEU A 84 1.53 -11.49 -4.21
C LEU A 84 0.26 -12.33 -4.05
N GLU A 85 -0.28 -12.84 -5.16
CA GLU A 85 -1.48 -13.69 -5.17
C GLU A 85 -1.29 -14.95 -4.30
N ARG A 86 -0.15 -15.62 -4.43
CA ARG A 86 0.17 -16.80 -3.61
C ARG A 86 0.16 -16.46 -2.11
N ARG A 87 0.81 -15.36 -1.70
CA ARG A 87 0.88 -14.97 -0.27
C ARG A 87 -0.49 -14.58 0.27
N MET A 88 -1.34 -13.96 -0.54
CA MET A 88 -2.73 -13.66 -0.18
C MET A 88 -3.52 -14.93 0.12
N THR A 89 -3.46 -15.92 -0.77
CA THR A 89 -4.12 -17.23 -0.54
C THR A 89 -3.54 -17.99 0.66
N GLU A 90 -2.23 -17.86 0.91
CA GLU A 90 -1.60 -18.47 2.09
C GLU A 90 -2.09 -17.86 3.40
N MET A 91 -2.40 -16.56 3.44
CA MET A 91 -2.97 -15.90 4.62
C MET A 91 -4.43 -16.33 4.83
N GLU A 92 -5.26 -16.33 3.78
CA GLU A 92 -6.67 -16.72 3.86
C GLU A 92 -6.87 -18.15 4.37
N LYS A 93 -6.02 -19.09 3.93
CA LYS A 93 -6.09 -20.49 4.40
C LYS A 93 -5.75 -20.64 5.88
N GLN A 94 -4.92 -19.76 6.44
CA GLN A 94 -4.56 -19.83 7.86
C GLN A 94 -5.67 -19.32 8.78
N ASP A 95 -6.56 -18.45 8.29
CA ASP A 95 -7.74 -18.00 9.03
C ASP A 95 -8.85 -19.06 9.06
N VAL A 96 -8.81 -20.06 8.16
CA VAL A 96 -9.79 -21.16 8.11
C VAL A 96 -9.41 -22.32 9.03
N ASP A 97 -8.11 -22.51 9.30
CA ASP A 97 -7.58 -23.60 10.12
C ASP A 97 -7.36 -23.23 11.61
N ARG A 98 -7.79 -22.03 12.04
CA ARG A 98 -7.79 -21.54 13.43
C ARG A 98 -9.19 -21.60 14.04
#